data_AF-A0A382ETI0-F1
#
_entry.id   AF-A0A382ETI0-F1
#
_cell.length_a   1.000
_cell.length_b   1.000
_cell.length_c   1.000
_cell.angle_alpha   90.00
_cell.angle_beta   90.00
_cell.angle_gamma   90.00
#
_symmetry.space_group_name_H-M   'P 1'
#
loop_
_entity.id
_entity.type
_entity.pdbx_description
1 polymer ?
#
loop_
_entity_poly.entity_id
_entity_poly.type
_entity_poly.pdbx_seq_one_letter_code
_entity_poly.pdbx_strand_id
1 'polypeptide(L)'
;FGIAFDAIKSSKEVLTFAIDSHHPSDNTERMHLGAEYVYKDSGSIRAGYKLRLRSRKDENGKSVSLAVEDQEGVSLGLGYKTRLNDTEMNFDYAFTNFGRLQQTHRVTFGLSF
;
A
#
# COMPACT_ATOMS: atom_id res chain seq x y z
N PHE A 1 -1.75 -2.62 14.56
CA PHE A 1 -2.33 -1.29 14.82
C PHE A 1 -2.06 -0.44 13.61
N GLY A 2 -3.08 0.22 13.07
CA GLY A 2 -2.95 1.08 11.90
C GLY A 2 -3.62 2.43 12.11
N ILE A 3 -3.09 3.45 11.46
CA ILE A 3 -3.59 4.82 11.45
C ILE A 3 -3.64 5.27 9.99
N ALA A 4 -4.73 5.91 9.60
CA ALA A 4 -4.84 6.61 8.33
C ALA A 4 -5.31 8.05 8.58
N PHE A 5 -4.82 8.98 7.77
CA PHE A 5 -5.23 10.38 7.84
C PHE A 5 -5.31 11.00 6.44
N ASP A 6 -6.32 11.84 6.23
CA ASP A 6 -6.48 12.63 5.03
C ASP A 6 -5.61 13.90 5.17
N ALA A 7 -4.48 13.96 4.46
CA ALA A 7 -3.60 15.13 4.44
C ALA A 7 -4.20 16.28 3.62
N ILE A 8 -4.86 15.96 2.51
CA ILE A 8 -5.58 16.92 1.67
C ILE A 8 -6.99 16.38 1.50
N LYS A 9 -7.98 17.24 1.73
CA LYS A 9 -9.40 16.92 1.50
C LYS A 9 -10.11 18.14 0.93
N SER A 10 -10.45 18.04 -0.35
CA SER A 10 -11.20 19.06 -1.08
C SER A 10 -12.35 18.39 -1.83
N SER A 11 -13.27 19.16 -2.39
CA SER A 11 -14.42 18.62 -3.13
C SER A 11 -14.02 17.83 -4.39
N LYS A 12 -12.78 17.97 -4.86
CA LYS A 12 -12.29 17.34 -6.10
C LYS A 12 -11.07 16.45 -5.90
N GLU A 13 -10.41 16.51 -4.76
CA GLU A 13 -9.18 15.75 -4.53
C GLU A 13 -9.04 15.36 -3.07
N VAL A 14 -8.54 14.15 -2.86
CA VAL A 14 -8.25 13.61 -1.53
C VAL A 14 -6.88 12.97 -1.59
N LEU A 15 -6.00 13.35 -0.65
CA LEU A 15 -4.72 12.70 -0.42
C LEU A 15 -4.74 12.08 0.97
N THR A 16 -4.66 10.76 1.03
CA THR A 16 -4.68 9.99 2.27
C THR A 16 -3.36 9.28 2.46
N PHE A 17 -2.83 9.33 3.67
CA PHE A 17 -1.69 8.53 4.09
C PHE A 17 -2.14 7.49 5.11
N ALA A 18 -1.54 6.31 5.05
CA ALA A 18 -1.82 5.22 5.96
C ALA A 18 -0.53 4.55 6.42
N ILE A 19 -0.49 4.17 7.68
CA ILE A 19 0.55 3.35 8.27
C ILE A 19 -0.10 2.23 9.07
N ASP A 20 0.35 0.99 8.86
CA ASP A 20 -0.09 -0.17 9.64
C ASP A 20 1.13 -0.93 10.16
N SER A 21 1.10 -1.36 11.42
CA SER A 21 2.04 -2.32 11.97
C SER A 21 1.31 -3.59 12.42
N HIS A 22 1.77 -4.73 11.89
CA HIS A 22 1.36 -6.05 12.31
C HIS A 22 2.46 -6.67 13.17
N HIS A 23 2.11 -6.98 14.42
CA HIS A 23 2.95 -7.70 15.37
C HIS A 23 2.44 -9.15 15.56
N PRO A 24 2.85 -10.10 14.71
CA PRO A 24 2.54 -11.51 14.91
C PRO A 24 3.36 -12.12 16.05
N SER A 25 2.74 -12.95 16.88
CA SER A 25 3.34 -13.56 18.08
C SER A 25 4.58 -14.45 17.83
N ASP A 26 4.84 -14.86 16.59
CA ASP A 26 5.87 -15.85 16.23
C ASP A 26 6.55 -15.53 14.88
N ASN A 27 6.47 -14.28 14.42
CA ASN A 27 7.06 -13.90 13.14
C ASN A 27 7.64 -12.48 13.18
N THR A 28 8.47 -12.17 12.19
CA THR A 28 9.05 -10.85 11.98
C THR A 28 7.96 -9.78 11.93
N GLU A 29 8.17 -8.68 12.64
CA GLU A 29 7.25 -7.54 12.64
C GLU A 29 7.14 -6.97 11.21
N ARG A 30 5.93 -6.60 10.80
CA ARG A 30 5.67 -6.07 9.46
C ARG A 30 5.03 -4.71 9.58
N MET A 31 5.58 -3.72 8.90
CA MET A 31 5.00 -2.40 8.80
C MET A 31 4.65 -2.10 7.35
N HIS A 32 3.45 -1.58 7.11
CA HIS A 32 2.99 -1.15 5.79
C HIS A 32 2.81 0.36 5.82
N LEU A 33 3.36 1.03 4.81
CA LEU A 33 3.15 2.45 4.54
C LEU A 33 2.38 2.57 3.23
N GLY A 34 1.38 3.44 3.19
CA GLY A 34 0.53 3.65 2.04
C GLY A 34 0.23 5.13 1.85
N ALA A 35 0.13 5.53 0.59
CA ALA A 35 -0.38 6.82 0.17
C ALA A 35 -1.37 6.61 -0.98
N GLU A 36 -2.51 7.29 -0.92
CA GLU A 36 -3.53 7.27 -1.94
C GLU A 36 -3.91 8.71 -2.31
N TYR A 37 -3.88 9.02 -3.60
CA TYR A 37 -4.40 10.26 -4.16
C TYR A 37 -5.59 9.93 -5.05
N VAL A 38 -6.74 10.55 -4.79
CA VAL A 38 -7.97 10.39 -5.56
C VAL A 38 -8.38 11.74 -6.13
N TYR A 39 -8.70 11.77 -7.43
CA TYR A 39 -9.20 12.95 -8.14
C TYR A 39 -10.61 12.71 -8.68
N LYS A 40 -11.55 13.54 -8.24
CA LYS A 40 -12.98 13.57 -8.62
C LYS A 40 -13.67 12.20 -8.55
N ASP A 41 -13.28 11.37 -7.57
CA ASP A 41 -13.74 9.99 -7.43
C ASP A 41 -13.61 9.12 -8.70
N SER A 42 -12.81 9.56 -9.66
CA SER A 42 -12.69 8.96 -10.98
C SER A 42 -11.27 8.44 -11.19
N GLY A 43 -10.25 9.26 -10.94
CA GLY A 43 -8.86 8.82 -11.01
C GLY A 43 -8.30 8.52 -9.62
N SER A 44 -7.53 7.46 -9.48
CA SER A 44 -6.77 7.19 -8.26
C SER A 44 -5.33 6.77 -8.57
N ILE A 45 -4.41 7.22 -7.73
CA ILE A 45 -3.00 6.84 -7.76
C ILE A 45 -2.64 6.36 -6.36
N ARG A 46 -1.99 5.21 -6.29
CA ARG A 46 -1.66 4.54 -5.04
C ARG A 46 -0.18 4.21 -5.01
N ALA A 47 0.46 4.46 -3.89
CA ALA A 47 1.81 4.02 -3.62
C ALA A 47 1.84 3.32 -2.26
N GLY A 48 2.61 2.25 -2.16
CA GLY A 48 2.75 1.49 -0.93
C GLY A 48 4.16 0.96 -0.76
N TYR A 49 4.59 0.85 0.49
CA TYR A 49 5.85 0.26 0.86
C TYR A 49 5.64 -0.72 2.01
N LYS A 50 6.25 -1.89 1.91
CA LYS A 50 6.19 -2.91 2.95
C LYS A 50 7.56 -3.02 3.59
N LEU A 51 7.60 -3.00 4.90
CA LEU A 51 8.80 -3.07 5.72
C LEU A 51 8.73 -4.35 6.54
N ARG A 52 9.74 -5.20 6.39
CA ARG A 52 9.97 -6.38 7.23
C ARG A 52 10.97 -5.97 8.31
N LEU A 53 10.51 -5.86 9.54
CA LEU A 53 11.35 -5.59 10.71
C LEU A 53 11.72 -6.91 11.36
N ARG A 54 13.00 -7.26 11.32
CA ARG A 54 13.54 -8.34 12.16
C ARG A 54 14.14 -7.74 13.42
N SER A 55 13.82 -8.34 14.57
CA SER A 55 14.59 -8.13 15.79
C SER A 55 15.89 -8.93 15.67
N ARG A 56 17.02 -8.27 15.43
CA ARG A 56 18.33 -8.87 15.66
C ARG A 56 18.67 -8.68 17.14
N LYS A 57 19.09 -9.76 17.80
CA LYS A 57 19.81 -9.65 19.07
C LYS A 57 21.24 -9.24 18.74
N ASP A 58 21.67 -8.08 19.24
CA ASP A 58 23.09 -7.77 19.28
C ASP A 58 23.80 -8.74 20.23
N GLU A 59 25.09 -8.92 20.02
CA GLU A 59 26.03 -9.72 20.82
C GLU A 59 26.06 -9.39 22.34
N ASN A 60 25.46 -8.27 22.74
CA ASN A 60 25.24 -7.86 24.14
C ASN A 60 23.83 -8.15 24.68
N GLY A 61 23.04 -9.00 24.01
CA GLY A 61 21.72 -9.43 24.50
C GLY A 61 20.61 -8.37 24.44
N LYS A 62 20.88 -7.21 23.83
CA LYS A 62 19.88 -6.17 23.60
C LYS A 62 19.09 -6.50 22.33
N SER A 63 17.80 -6.74 22.48
CA SER A 63 16.86 -6.89 21.35
C SER A 63 16.73 -5.53 20.67
N VAL A 64 17.38 -5.35 19.52
CA VAL A 64 17.28 -4.13 18.72
C VAL A 64 16.36 -4.41 17.54
N SER A 65 15.13 -3.92 17.63
CA SER A 65 14.15 -3.93 16.53
C SER A 65 14.47 -2.81 15.54
N LEU A 66 15.61 -2.89 14.83
CA LEU A 66 16.00 -1.89 13.81
C LEU A 66 16.56 -2.51 12.52
N ALA A 67 16.62 -3.85 12.39
CA ALA A 67 17.07 -4.46 11.14
C ALA A 67 15.93 -4.41 10.11
N VAL A 68 15.94 -3.36 9.27
CA VAL A 68 15.16 -3.29 8.03
C VAL A 68 15.81 -4.27 7.05
N GLU A 69 15.19 -5.43 6.87
CA GLU A 69 15.58 -6.33 5.79
C GLU A 69 14.97 -5.74 4.50
N ASP A 70 15.81 -5.06 3.71
CA ASP A 70 15.47 -4.23 2.54
C ASP A 70 14.98 -5.05 1.32
N GLN A 71 14.11 -6.03 1.57
CA GLN A 71 13.63 -6.99 0.57
C GLN A 71 12.12 -6.94 0.34
N GLU A 72 11.37 -6.07 1.02
CA GLU A 72 9.93 -5.94 0.84
C GLU A 72 9.58 -4.71 0.01
N GLY A 73 9.00 -4.96 -1.17
CA GLY A 73 9.10 -4.01 -2.24
C GLY A 73 7.91 -3.08 -2.45
N VAL A 74 8.26 -2.02 -3.15
CA VAL A 74 7.39 -0.92 -3.57
C VAL A 74 6.18 -1.48 -4.33
N SER A 75 5.02 -0.97 -3.99
CA SER A 75 3.77 -1.17 -4.71
C SER A 75 3.31 0.14 -5.31
N LEU A 76 2.89 0.11 -6.57
CA LEU A 76 2.31 1.26 -7.27
C LEU A 76 0.97 0.83 -7.85
N GLY A 77 0.01 1.74 -7.91
CA GLY A 77 -1.30 1.47 -8.44
C GLY A 77 -1.88 2.69 -9.14
N LEU A 78 -2.64 2.44 -10.20
CA LEU A 78 -3.42 3.41 -10.94
C LEU A 78 -4.83 2.87 -11.09
N GLY A 79 -5.82 3.68 -10.74
CA GLY A 79 -7.23 3.35 -10.90
C GLY A 79 -7.93 4.42 -11.71
N TYR A 80 -8.86 3.99 -12.55
CA TYR A 80 -9.76 4.86 -13.26
C TYR A 80 -11.18 4.30 -13.22
N LYS A 81 -12.12 5.15 -12.88
CA LYS A 81 -13.54 4.84 -12.77
C LYS A 81 -14.33 5.86 -13.57
N THR A 82 -15.27 5.36 -14.35
CA THR A 82 -16.19 6.18 -15.13
C THR A 82 -17.58 5.59 -15.08
N ARG A 83 -18.59 6.47 -15.19
CA ARG A 83 -19.99 6.08 -15.21
C ARG A 83 -20.57 6.41 -16.57
N LEU A 84 -21.04 5.39 -17.28
CA LEU A 84 -21.78 5.51 -18.54
C LEU A 84 -23.23 5.10 -18.28
N ASN A 85 -24.12 6.10 -18.18
CA ASN A 85 -25.54 5.92 -17.86
C ASN A 85 -25.72 5.13 -16.54
N ASP A 86 -26.32 3.93 -16.62
CA ASP A 86 -26.53 3.03 -15.48
C ASP A 86 -25.37 2.07 -15.24
N THR A 87 -24.34 2.07 -16.08
CA THR A 87 -23.19 1.18 -15.93
C THR A 87 -21.98 1.95 -15.37
N GLU A 88 -21.42 1.46 -14.26
CA GLU A 88 -20.12 1.90 -13.75
C GLU A 88 -19.03 0.96 -14.29
N MET A 89 -17.98 1.55 -14.85
CA MET A 89 -16.80 0.84 -15.35
C MET A 89 -15.60 1.22 -14.48
N ASN A 90 -14.85 0.23 -14.01
CA ASN A 90 -13.61 0.46 -13.29
C ASN A 90 -12.44 -0.31 -13.94
N PHE A 91 -11.31 0.37 -13.99
CA PHE A 91 -10.04 -0.15 -14.47
C PHE A 91 -8.98 0.12 -13.42
N ASP A 92 -8.33 -0.92 -12.92
CA ASP A 92 -7.25 -0.80 -11.95
C ASP A 92 -6.02 -1.55 -12.47
N TYR A 93 -4.88 -0.88 -12.42
CA TYR A 93 -3.56 -1.45 -12.69
C TYR A 93 -2.73 -1.37 -11.42
N ALA A 94 -2.21 -2.51 -10.96
CA ALA A 94 -1.36 -2.58 -9.78
C ALA A 94 -0.04 -3.30 -10.11
N PHE A 95 1.04 -2.65 -9.71
CA PHE A 95 2.40 -3.16 -9.76
C PHE A 95 2.90 -3.40 -8.34
N THR A 96 3.57 -4.52 -8.13
CA THR A 96 4.23 -4.81 -6.86
C THR A 96 5.58 -5.45 -7.13
N ASN A 97 6.64 -4.83 -6.63
CA ASN A 97 7.95 -5.43 -6.60
C ASN A 97 8.09 -6.27 -5.33
N PHE A 98 8.49 -7.54 -5.43
CA PHE A 98 8.77 -8.40 -4.27
C PHE A 98 10.28 -8.65 -4.07
N GLY A 99 11.11 -7.76 -4.62
CA GLY A 99 12.57 -7.82 -4.48
C GLY A 99 13.14 -9.03 -5.22
N ARG A 100 13.67 -10.01 -4.45
CA ARG A 100 14.26 -11.24 -5.01
C ARG A 100 13.23 -12.18 -5.63
N LEU A 101 11.96 -12.00 -5.31
CA LEU A 101 10.83 -12.69 -5.92
C LEU A 101 10.26 -11.77 -7.01
N GLN A 102 10.09 -12.30 -8.22
CA GLN A 102 9.77 -11.57 -9.44
C GLN A 102 8.62 -10.54 -9.29
N GLN A 103 8.69 -9.51 -10.14
CA GLN A 103 7.70 -8.43 -10.19
C GLN A 103 6.31 -8.95 -10.55
N THR A 104 5.29 -8.45 -9.86
CA THR A 104 3.88 -8.83 -10.10
C THR A 104 3.13 -7.65 -10.68
N HIS A 105 2.46 -7.90 -11.80
CA HIS A 105 1.54 -6.96 -12.45
C HIS A 105 0.12 -7.52 -12.36
N ARG A 106 -0.84 -6.71 -11.94
CA ARG A 106 -2.26 -7.05 -11.88
C ARG A 106 -3.04 -6.03 -12.67
N VAL A 107 -3.93 -6.54 -13.52
CA VAL A 107 -4.89 -5.73 -14.27
C VAL A 107 -6.27 -6.20 -13.84
N THR A 108 -7.09 -5.27 -13.38
CA THR A 108 -8.47 -5.52 -13.00
C THR A 108 -9.37 -4.67 -13.86
N PHE A 109 -10.41 -5.29 -14.37
CA PHE A 109 -11.51 -4.62 -15.05
C PHE A 109 -12.80 -5.05 -14.36
N GLY A 110 -13.68 -4.09 -14.09
CA GLY A 110 -14.97 -4.37 -13.48
C GLY A 110 -16.08 -3.55 -14.11
N LEU A 111 -17.28 -4.10 -13.96
CA LEU A 111 -18.53 -3.58 -14.48
C LEU A 111 -19.59 -3.74 -13.38
N SER A 112 -20.30 -2.65 -13.10
CA SER A 112 -21.43 -2.63 -12.16
C SER A 112 -22.65 -2.03 -12.88
N PHE A 113 -23.84 -2.55 -12.62
CA PHE A 113 -25.12 -2.17 -13.24
C PHE A 113 -26.19 -1.86 -12.19
#